data_AF-A0AAN4IEM2-F1
#
_entry.id   AF-A0AAN4IEM2-F1
#
_cell.length_a   1.000
_cell.length_b   1.000
_cell.length_c   1.000
_cell.angle_alpha   90.00
_cell.angle_beta   90.00
_cell.angle_gamma   90.00
#
_symmetry.space_group_name_H-M   'P 1'
#
loop_
_entity.id
_entity.type
_entity.pdbx_description
1 polymer ?
#
loop_
_entity_poly.entity_id
_entity_poly.type
_entity_poly.pdbx_seq_one_letter_code
_entity_poly.pdbx_strand_id
1 'polypeptide(L)'
;MWKLELEHSPRLLDLATLSFTPHLSIQYDTDFSEREHFYLYSPHLDELDFQNEIDKKEAHYKSEVLLLILNTVLKLYGIRYRVLARKLVYDTSRVRQEVYIGNKDPILHMEQLQNPYVAVLDNNFEKNIPKIGKMINLTYSEVLFREVVVLYGLTLKDYLYLLVNMYKISENIEHDLKSLQSKISEYAINMDPLNYAFQPFRQGGRIRHFANTRAGSGLQSRHGANSNVFNHSKPTISEIYDGLEKLINEWITVKLEILEHNHT
;
A
#
# COMPACT_ATOMS: atom_id res chain seq x y z
N MET A 1 16.49 -18.20 3.91
CA MET A 1 15.91 -17.00 3.30
C MET A 1 14.40 -17.09 3.35
N TRP A 2 13.76 -16.06 3.86
CA TRP A 2 12.30 -15.99 3.96
C TRP A 2 11.67 -15.68 2.61
N LYS A 3 10.60 -16.40 2.27
CA LYS A 3 9.82 -16.18 1.05
C LYS A 3 8.34 -16.43 1.33
N LEU A 4 7.47 -15.64 0.72
CA LEU A 4 6.03 -15.87 0.76
C LEU A 4 5.59 -16.53 -0.54
N GLU A 5 5.22 -17.81 -0.48
CA GLU A 5 4.69 -18.53 -1.64
C GLU A 5 3.35 -17.94 -2.05
N LEU A 6 3.16 -17.75 -3.36
CA LEU A 6 1.99 -17.14 -3.97
C LEU A 6 1.11 -18.21 -4.61
N GLU A 7 -0.20 -17.98 -4.63
CA GLU A 7 -1.11 -18.83 -5.41
C GLU A 7 -0.80 -18.67 -6.90
N HIS A 8 -0.66 -19.80 -7.59
CA HIS A 8 -0.32 -19.80 -9.01
C HIS A 8 -1.35 -19.02 -9.84
N SER A 9 -0.85 -18.09 -10.66
CA SER A 9 -1.64 -17.35 -11.63
C SER A 9 -0.78 -17.06 -12.86
N PRO A 10 -1.28 -17.24 -14.09
CA PRO A 10 -0.51 -16.98 -15.31
C PRO A 10 0.07 -15.56 -15.39
N ARG A 11 -0.54 -14.60 -14.68
CA ARG A 11 -0.12 -13.20 -14.67
C ARG A 11 1.07 -12.92 -13.73
N LEU A 12 1.45 -13.88 -12.88
CA LEU A 12 2.60 -13.73 -11.99
C LEU A 12 3.92 -13.77 -12.76
N LEU A 13 3.97 -14.43 -13.90
CA LEU A 13 5.15 -14.42 -14.76
C LEU A 13 5.46 -13.01 -15.26
N ASP A 14 4.44 -12.28 -15.75
CA ASP A 14 4.59 -10.88 -16.15
C ASP A 14 5.15 -10.04 -14.99
N LEU A 15 4.60 -10.22 -13.79
CA LEU A 15 5.07 -9.52 -12.59
C LEU A 15 6.50 -9.89 -12.18
N ALA A 16 6.89 -11.15 -12.33
CA ALA A 16 8.25 -11.61 -12.03
C ALA A 16 9.28 -10.95 -12.96
N THR A 17 8.92 -10.71 -14.23
CA THR A 17 9.83 -10.07 -15.20
C THR A 17 10.01 -8.57 -14.98
N LEU A 18 9.11 -7.92 -14.22
CA LEU A 18 9.10 -6.46 -14.05
C LEU A 18 10.15 -5.91 -13.07
N SER A 19 10.92 -6.77 -12.37
CA SER A 19 11.96 -6.42 -11.38
C SER A 19 11.68 -5.08 -10.67
N PHE A 20 10.70 -5.06 -9.77
CA PHE A 20 10.08 -3.81 -9.29
C PHE A 20 11.07 -2.84 -8.63
N THR A 21 11.74 -3.30 -7.57
CA THR A 21 12.72 -2.53 -6.78
C THR A 21 13.64 -3.50 -6.03
N PRO A 22 14.75 -3.02 -5.46
CA PRO A 22 15.55 -3.79 -4.52
C PRO A 22 14.77 -4.23 -3.26
N HIS A 23 13.65 -3.58 -2.93
CA HIS A 23 12.91 -3.83 -1.70
C HIS A 23 11.87 -4.96 -1.83
N LEU A 24 11.44 -5.28 -3.05
CA LEU A 24 10.38 -6.26 -3.28
C LEU A 24 10.47 -6.83 -4.69
N SER A 25 10.45 -8.16 -4.79
CA SER A 25 10.48 -8.89 -6.06
C SER A 25 9.56 -10.10 -6.04
N ILE A 26 9.10 -10.52 -7.21
CA ILE A 26 8.49 -11.84 -7.40
C ILE A 26 9.54 -12.71 -8.07
N GLN A 27 9.98 -13.74 -7.36
CA GLN A 27 10.85 -14.79 -7.87
C GLN A 27 9.97 -15.95 -8.34
N TYR A 28 10.46 -16.72 -9.31
CA TYR A 28 9.85 -17.99 -9.65
C TYR A 28 10.92 -19.07 -9.73
N ASP A 29 10.52 -20.30 -9.43
CA ASP A 29 11.31 -21.49 -9.72
C ASP A 29 10.43 -22.58 -10.32
N THR A 30 11.09 -23.55 -10.93
CA THR A 30 10.45 -24.70 -11.52
C THR A 30 10.88 -25.93 -10.73
N ASP A 31 9.91 -26.71 -10.24
CA ASP A 31 10.23 -27.96 -9.56
C ASP A 31 10.58 -29.09 -10.55
N PHE A 32 11.00 -30.24 -10.03
CA PHE A 32 11.33 -31.42 -10.84
C PHE A 32 10.15 -31.97 -11.66
N SER A 33 8.93 -31.50 -11.41
CA SER A 33 7.71 -31.85 -12.16
C SER A 33 7.31 -30.75 -13.15
N GLU A 34 8.22 -29.82 -13.47
CA GLU A 34 8.00 -28.69 -14.36
C GLU A 34 6.91 -27.73 -13.89
N ARG A 35 6.56 -27.73 -12.60
CA ARG A 35 5.58 -26.80 -12.05
C ARG A 35 6.25 -25.51 -11.64
N GLU A 36 5.67 -24.40 -12.09
CA GLU A 36 6.08 -23.06 -11.70
C GLU A 36 5.57 -22.73 -10.30
N HIS A 37 6.50 -22.33 -9.42
CA HIS A 37 6.18 -21.78 -8.11
C HIS A 37 6.62 -20.33 -8.08
N PHE A 38 5.78 -19.46 -7.54
CA PHE A 38 6.03 -18.03 -7.43
C PHE A 38 6.17 -17.62 -5.98
N TYR A 39 7.13 -16.75 -5.70
CA TYR A 39 7.47 -16.32 -4.35
C TYR A 39 7.62 -14.80 -4.32
N LEU A 40 6.92 -14.15 -3.40
CA LEU A 40 7.26 -12.78 -3.02
C LEU A 40 8.49 -12.84 -2.12
N TYR A 41 9.54 -12.14 -2.52
CA TYR A 41 10.77 -12.01 -1.77
C TYR A 41 11.08 -10.54 -1.48
N SER A 42 11.60 -10.30 -0.28
CA SER A 42 12.07 -9.00 0.17
C SER A 42 13.31 -9.19 1.04
N PRO A 43 14.42 -8.46 0.77
CA PRO A 43 15.61 -8.50 1.62
C PRO A 43 15.36 -7.98 3.04
N HIS A 44 14.23 -7.30 3.27
CA HIS A 44 13.84 -6.82 4.60
C HIS A 44 13.44 -7.93 5.57
N LEU A 45 13.45 -9.18 5.10
CA LEU A 45 13.24 -10.37 5.90
C LEU A 45 14.56 -11.09 6.23
N ASP A 46 15.68 -10.74 5.60
CA ASP A 46 16.89 -11.58 5.63
C ASP A 46 17.61 -11.63 6.99
N GLU A 47 17.44 -10.59 7.81
CA GLU A 47 18.01 -10.53 9.16
C GLU A 47 17.23 -11.35 10.20
N LEU A 48 16.03 -11.83 9.86
CA LEU A 48 15.15 -12.54 10.78
C LEU A 48 15.61 -13.99 10.96
N ASP A 49 15.89 -14.39 12.20
CA ASP A 49 16.37 -15.73 12.51
C ASP A 49 15.22 -16.75 12.50
N PHE A 50 15.33 -17.77 11.65
CA PHE A 50 14.37 -18.86 11.60
C PHE A 50 14.30 -19.68 12.90
N GLN A 51 15.31 -19.66 13.77
CA GLN A 51 15.22 -20.36 15.06
C GLN A 51 14.47 -19.56 16.13
N ASN A 52 14.26 -18.26 15.93
CA ASN A 52 13.59 -17.38 16.88
C ASN A 52 12.08 -17.27 16.58
N GLU A 53 11.24 -17.66 17.54
CA GLU A 53 9.77 -17.62 17.39
C GLU A 53 9.18 -16.22 17.20
N ILE A 54 9.83 -15.19 17.74
CA ILE A 54 9.42 -13.79 17.54
C ILE A 54 9.70 -13.40 16.08
N ASP A 55 10.90 -13.70 15.59
CA ASP A 55 11.32 -13.40 14.22
C ASP A 55 10.48 -14.15 13.18
N LYS A 56 10.02 -15.37 13.48
CA LYS A 56 9.05 -16.09 12.64
C LYS A 56 7.76 -15.29 12.49
N LYS A 57 7.20 -14.78 13.60
CA LYS A 57 5.98 -13.96 13.57
C LYS A 57 6.21 -12.63 12.86
N GLU A 58 7.36 -12.01 13.08
CA GLU A 58 7.74 -10.80 12.37
C GLU A 58 7.80 -11.07 10.87
N ALA A 59 8.48 -12.13 10.43
CA ALA A 59 8.60 -12.51 9.03
C ALA A 59 7.23 -12.72 8.38
N HIS A 60 6.29 -13.34 9.11
CA HIS A 60 4.92 -13.50 8.66
C HIS A 60 4.20 -12.17 8.47
N TYR A 61 4.10 -11.34 9.51
CA TYR A 61 3.38 -10.07 9.42
C TYR A 61 4.04 -9.10 8.43
N LYS A 62 5.38 -9.03 8.42
CA LYS A 62 6.14 -8.24 7.45
C LYS A 62 5.84 -8.70 6.03
N SER A 63 5.83 -10.00 5.76
CA SER A 63 5.47 -10.54 4.43
C SER A 63 4.02 -10.25 4.04
N GLU A 64 3.07 -10.35 4.97
CA GLU A 64 1.66 -10.01 4.72
C GLU A 64 1.48 -8.51 4.39
N VAL A 65 2.19 -7.63 5.08
CA VAL A 65 2.16 -6.18 4.84
C VAL A 65 2.83 -5.83 3.52
N LEU A 66 3.97 -6.44 3.19
CA LEU A 66 4.63 -6.25 1.90
C LEU A 66 3.73 -6.70 0.73
N LEU A 67 3.01 -7.82 0.88
CA LEU A 67 2.01 -8.26 -0.10
C LEU A 67 0.81 -7.30 -0.18
N LEU A 68 0.38 -6.73 0.96
CA LEU A 68 -0.64 -5.68 0.98
C LEU A 68 -0.19 -4.46 0.18
N ILE A 69 1.04 -3.98 0.41
CA ILE A 69 1.64 -2.86 -0.32
C ILE A 69 1.69 -3.17 -1.81
N LEU A 70 2.22 -4.33 -2.21
CA LEU A 70 2.27 -4.73 -3.63
C LEU A 70 0.90 -4.68 -4.28
N ASN A 71 -0.09 -5.37 -3.70
CA ASN A 71 -1.44 -5.41 -4.24
C ASN A 71 -2.08 -4.02 -4.35
N THR A 72 -1.79 -3.14 -3.39
CA THR A 72 -2.33 -1.78 -3.39
C THR A 72 -1.69 -0.94 -4.49
N VAL A 73 -0.38 -1.04 -4.66
CA VAL A 73 0.34 -0.38 -5.77
C VAL A 73 -0.15 -0.90 -7.12
N LEU A 74 -0.32 -2.21 -7.28
CA LEU A 74 -0.88 -2.80 -8.51
C LEU A 74 -2.27 -2.25 -8.82
N LYS A 75 -3.15 -2.16 -7.80
CA LYS A 75 -4.49 -1.59 -7.93
C LYS A 75 -4.44 -0.13 -8.38
N LEU A 76 -3.62 0.70 -7.74
CA LEU A 76 -3.44 2.13 -8.09
C LEU A 76 -2.85 2.31 -9.49
N TYR A 77 -1.99 1.39 -9.93
CA TYR A 77 -1.46 1.36 -11.29
C TYR A 77 -2.51 0.93 -12.34
N GLY A 78 -3.66 0.38 -11.93
CA GLY A 78 -4.74 -0.08 -12.80
C GLY A 78 -4.76 -1.59 -13.06
N ILE A 79 -3.90 -2.36 -12.39
CA ILE A 79 -3.92 -3.83 -12.44
C ILE A 79 -5.07 -4.33 -11.54
N ARG A 80 -6.05 -4.99 -12.17
CA ARG A 80 -7.32 -5.36 -11.52
C ARG A 80 -7.31 -6.70 -10.78
N TYR A 81 -6.27 -7.51 -10.93
CA TYR A 81 -6.16 -8.78 -10.22
C TYR A 81 -5.32 -8.62 -8.96
N ARG A 82 -5.56 -9.52 -8.00
CA ARG A 82 -4.86 -9.55 -6.73
C ARG A 82 -3.89 -10.73 -6.70
N VAL A 83 -2.69 -10.49 -6.20
CA VAL A 83 -1.71 -11.52 -5.85
C VAL A 83 -2.11 -12.09 -4.48
N LEU A 84 -2.27 -13.40 -4.41
CA LEU A 84 -2.72 -14.11 -3.20
C LEU A 84 -1.55 -14.89 -2.59
N ALA A 85 -1.45 -14.84 -1.26
CA ALA A 85 -0.50 -15.64 -0.52
C ALA A 85 -1.04 -17.05 -0.33
N ARG A 86 -0.15 -18.04 -0.45
CA ARG A 86 -0.44 -19.43 -0.09
C ARG A 86 0.12 -19.77 1.29
N LYS A 87 1.43 -19.58 1.50
CA LYS A 87 2.11 -19.89 2.75
C LYS A 87 3.47 -19.20 2.86
N LEU A 88 3.91 -18.94 4.09
CA LEU A 88 5.27 -18.49 4.36
C LEU A 88 6.22 -19.68 4.39
N VAL A 89 7.37 -19.54 3.75
CA VAL A 89 8.42 -20.56 3.74
C VAL A 89 9.77 -19.95 4.11
N TYR A 90 10.60 -20.77 4.76
CA TYR A 90 12.01 -20.50 4.95
C TYR A 90 12.83 -21.43 4.06
N ASP A 91 13.48 -20.85 3.06
CA ASP A 91 14.27 -21.53 2.05
C ASP A 91 15.72 -21.64 2.52
N THR A 92 16.23 -22.87 2.68
CA THR A 92 17.65 -23.14 2.92
C THR A 92 18.26 -23.77 1.67
N SER A 93 19.58 -23.83 1.58
CA SER A 93 20.27 -24.47 0.44
C SER A 93 19.92 -25.95 0.22
N ARG A 94 19.19 -26.59 1.16
CA ARG A 94 18.86 -28.01 1.13
C ARG A 94 17.36 -28.29 1.19
N VAL A 95 16.59 -27.49 1.92
CA VAL A 95 15.17 -27.75 2.22
C VAL A 95 14.40 -26.44 2.35
N ARG A 96 13.17 -26.41 1.83
CA ARG A 96 12.16 -25.39 2.14
C ARG A 96 11.30 -25.85 3.32
N GLN A 97 11.23 -25.04 4.36
CA GLN A 97 10.42 -25.32 5.54
C GLN A 97 9.21 -24.41 5.56
N GLU A 98 8.02 -25.00 5.64
CA GLU A 98 6.79 -24.25 5.83
C GLU A 98 6.74 -23.66 7.24
N VAL A 99 6.29 -22.41 7.34
CA VAL A 99 6.24 -21.71 8.62
C VAL A 99 4.79 -21.50 9.02
N TYR A 100 4.45 -22.08 10.17
CA TYR A 100 3.13 -21.97 10.77
C TYR A 100 3.21 -20.98 11.93
N ILE A 101 2.45 -19.90 11.84
CA ILE A 101 2.26 -18.99 12.96
C ILE A 101 1.10 -19.51 13.80
N GLY A 102 1.37 -19.71 15.09
CA GLY A 102 0.35 -20.04 16.08
C GLY A 102 -0.55 -18.84 16.41
N ASN A 103 -0.50 -18.39 17.66
CA ASN A 103 -1.36 -17.31 18.14
C ASN A 103 -1.09 -15.98 17.41
N LYS A 104 -2.17 -15.28 17.06
CA LYS A 104 -2.11 -13.94 16.46
C LYS A 104 -1.57 -12.92 17.48
N ASP A 105 -0.70 -12.05 17.02
CA ASP A 105 -0.19 -10.89 17.75
C ASP A 105 -0.61 -9.60 17.03
N PRO A 106 -1.72 -8.96 17.46
CA PRO A 106 -2.21 -7.76 16.81
C PRO A 106 -1.29 -6.54 17.00
N ILE A 107 -0.47 -6.51 18.05
CA ILE A 107 0.46 -5.40 18.31
C ILE A 107 1.61 -5.50 17.33
N LEU A 108 2.24 -6.67 17.21
CA LEU A 108 3.31 -6.89 16.24
C LEU A 108 2.83 -6.66 14.81
N HIS A 109 1.63 -7.13 14.46
CA HIS A 109 1.06 -6.86 13.14
C HIS A 109 0.87 -5.35 12.88
N MET A 110 0.46 -4.58 13.89
CA MET A 110 0.33 -3.13 13.79
C MET A 110 1.69 -2.45 13.58
N GLU A 111 2.74 -2.89 14.27
CA GLU A 111 4.11 -2.39 14.07
C GLU A 111 4.57 -2.64 12.63
N GLN A 112 4.32 -3.83 12.09
CA GLN A 112 4.66 -4.14 10.70
C GLN A 112 3.83 -3.33 9.69
N LEU A 113 2.55 -3.04 9.99
CA LEU A 113 1.72 -2.15 9.17
C LEU A 113 2.28 -0.71 9.10
N GLN A 114 2.90 -0.23 10.19
CA GLN A 114 3.52 1.10 10.24
C GLN A 114 4.81 1.15 9.41
N ASN A 115 5.66 0.12 9.54
CA ASN A 115 6.88 0.01 8.75
C ASN A 115 7.35 -1.45 8.63
N PRO A 116 7.19 -2.09 7.45
CA PRO A 116 7.70 -3.43 7.20
C PRO A 116 9.17 -3.43 6.75
N TYR A 117 9.83 -2.27 6.71
CA TYR A 117 11.17 -2.11 6.14
C TYR A 117 12.24 -1.92 7.21
N VAL A 118 13.42 -2.47 6.94
CA VAL A 118 14.62 -2.36 7.79
C VAL A 118 15.62 -1.42 7.13
N ALA A 119 16.35 -0.64 7.93
CA ALA A 119 17.26 0.41 7.46
C ALA A 119 18.62 -0.14 6.97
N VAL A 120 18.59 -1.23 6.20
CA VAL A 120 19.79 -2.05 5.91
C VAL A 120 20.24 -1.89 4.44
N LEU A 121 19.43 -1.28 3.58
CA LEU A 121 19.72 -1.15 2.16
C LEU A 121 20.11 0.27 1.79
N ASP A 122 21.14 0.38 0.96
CA ASP A 122 21.50 1.63 0.31
C ASP A 122 20.36 2.08 -0.59
N ASN A 123 19.85 3.29 -0.38
CA ASN A 123 18.70 3.87 -1.07
C ASN A 123 19.09 4.43 -2.44
N ASN A 124 19.90 3.70 -3.20
CA ASN A 124 20.28 4.14 -4.53
C ASN A 124 19.05 4.02 -5.44
N PHE A 125 18.31 5.11 -5.56
CA PHE A 125 17.19 5.22 -6.46
C PHE A 125 17.68 5.05 -7.90
N GLU A 126 17.28 3.95 -8.52
CA GLU A 126 17.53 3.73 -9.94
C GLU A 126 16.55 4.54 -10.78
N LYS A 127 17.06 5.52 -11.54
CA LYS A 127 16.25 6.44 -12.36
C LYS A 127 15.36 5.73 -13.40
N ASN A 128 15.75 4.52 -13.82
CA ASN A 128 15.11 3.76 -14.90
C ASN A 128 14.13 2.67 -14.43
N ILE A 129 13.71 2.68 -13.16
CA ILE A 129 12.71 1.70 -12.69
C ILE A 129 11.30 2.02 -13.22
N PRO A 130 10.46 1.01 -13.50
CA PRO A 130 9.07 1.20 -13.90
C PRO A 130 8.28 2.00 -12.85
N LYS A 131 7.14 2.61 -13.25
CA LYS A 131 6.27 3.38 -12.35
C LYS A 131 5.86 2.61 -11.08
N ILE A 132 5.52 1.33 -11.22
CA ILE A 132 5.23 0.43 -10.07
C ILE A 132 6.43 0.37 -9.12
N GLY A 133 7.64 0.25 -9.67
CA GLY A 133 8.90 0.29 -8.93
C GLY A 133 9.08 1.62 -8.19
N LYS A 134 8.90 2.75 -8.87
CA LYS A 134 8.94 4.08 -8.23
C LYS A 134 7.97 4.19 -7.05
N MET A 135 6.75 3.68 -7.21
CA MET A 135 5.74 3.67 -6.13
C MET A 135 6.17 2.79 -4.95
N ILE A 136 6.67 1.58 -5.19
CA ILE A 136 7.18 0.70 -4.12
C ILE A 136 8.36 1.37 -3.41
N ASN A 137 9.28 1.99 -4.15
CA ASN A 137 10.41 2.72 -3.58
C ASN A 137 9.95 3.86 -2.67
N LEU A 138 8.93 4.64 -3.10
CA LEU A 138 8.34 5.68 -2.27
C LEU A 138 7.72 5.12 -0.97
N THR A 139 7.12 3.93 -0.99
CA THR A 139 6.65 3.32 0.28
C THR A 139 7.78 2.99 1.24
N TYR A 140 8.99 2.78 0.74
CA TYR A 140 10.15 2.56 1.59
C TYR A 140 10.72 3.91 2.08
N SER A 141 10.98 4.85 1.16
CA SER A 141 11.70 6.11 1.46
C SER A 141 10.83 7.19 2.11
N GLU A 142 9.51 7.15 1.93
CA GLU A 142 8.60 8.18 2.42
C GLU A 142 7.50 7.61 3.33
N VAL A 143 7.58 7.95 4.61
CA VAL A 143 6.65 7.46 5.65
C VAL A 143 5.19 7.77 5.30
N LEU A 144 4.91 9.00 4.86
CA LEU A 144 3.56 9.43 4.57
C LEU A 144 2.98 8.75 3.31
N PHE A 145 3.84 8.48 2.31
CA PHE A 145 3.48 7.69 1.14
C PHE A 145 3.12 6.26 1.52
N ARG A 146 3.96 5.62 2.33
CA ARG A 146 3.69 4.28 2.88
C ARG A 146 2.37 4.23 3.62
N GLU A 147 2.13 5.20 4.51
CA GLU A 147 0.91 5.22 5.32
C GLU A 147 -0.34 5.32 4.45
N VAL A 148 -0.36 6.21 3.44
CA VAL A 148 -1.50 6.32 2.52
C VAL A 148 -1.73 5.02 1.75
N VAL A 149 -0.67 4.38 1.24
CA VAL A 149 -0.77 3.11 0.52
C VAL A 149 -1.31 2.01 1.45
N VAL A 150 -0.78 1.87 2.67
CA VAL A 150 -1.25 0.87 3.63
C VAL A 150 -2.71 1.11 4.00
N LEU A 151 -3.08 2.35 4.34
CA LEU A 151 -4.46 2.71 4.70
C LEU A 151 -5.43 2.41 3.57
N TYR A 152 -5.08 2.76 2.33
CA TYR A 152 -5.92 2.46 1.16
C TYR A 152 -6.04 0.95 0.94
N GLY A 153 -4.94 0.21 1.04
CA GLY A 153 -4.95 -1.25 0.97
C GLY A 153 -5.88 -1.90 2.01
N LEU A 154 -5.90 -1.37 3.23
CA LEU A 154 -6.83 -1.83 4.28
C LEU A 154 -8.29 -1.55 3.90
N THR A 155 -8.60 -0.42 3.25
CA THR A 155 -9.97 -0.16 2.75
C THR A 155 -10.42 -1.14 1.69
N LEU A 156 -9.49 -1.71 0.92
CA LEU A 156 -9.78 -2.72 -0.11
C LEU A 156 -9.97 -4.12 0.49
N LYS A 157 -9.44 -4.37 1.69
CA LYS A 157 -9.59 -5.65 2.40
C LYS A 157 -10.95 -5.76 3.11
N ASP A 158 -11.40 -4.68 3.76
CA ASP A 158 -12.66 -4.66 4.51
C ASP A 158 -13.30 -3.27 4.45
N TYR A 159 -14.60 -3.25 4.12
CA TYR A 159 -15.43 -2.05 4.08
C TYR A 159 -15.49 -1.32 5.43
N LEU A 160 -15.33 -2.01 6.56
CA LEU A 160 -15.29 -1.39 7.88
C LEU A 160 -14.19 -0.33 8.02
N TYR A 161 -13.10 -0.46 7.25
CA TYR A 161 -12.00 0.49 7.27
C TYR A 161 -12.23 1.70 6.36
N LEU A 162 -13.19 1.66 5.44
CA LEU A 162 -13.31 2.64 4.35
C LEU A 162 -13.37 4.09 4.85
N LEU A 163 -14.38 4.43 5.64
CA LEU A 163 -14.60 5.84 6.02
C LEU A 163 -13.51 6.36 6.98
N VAL A 164 -13.08 5.54 7.93
CA VAL A 164 -12.03 5.91 8.90
C VAL A 164 -10.70 6.16 8.18
N ASN A 165 -10.31 5.27 7.27
CA ASN A 165 -9.05 5.42 6.56
C ASN A 165 -9.12 6.50 5.48
N MET A 166 -10.27 6.68 4.82
CA MET A 166 -10.49 7.77 3.87
C MET A 166 -10.19 9.13 4.49
N TYR A 167 -10.60 9.38 5.74
CA TYR A 167 -10.27 10.61 6.45
C TYR A 167 -8.76 10.79 6.59
N LYS A 168 -8.09 9.78 7.16
CA LYS A 168 -6.64 9.80 7.38
C LYS A 168 -5.88 10.00 6.07
N ILE A 169 -6.27 9.31 5.01
CA ILE A 169 -5.68 9.46 3.67
C ILE A 169 -5.83 10.91 3.19
N SER A 170 -7.05 11.47 3.23
CA SER A 170 -7.26 12.85 2.77
C SER A 170 -6.49 13.88 3.61
N GLU A 171 -6.41 13.71 4.93
CA GLU A 171 -5.66 14.60 5.83
C GLU A 171 -4.14 14.47 5.61
N ASN A 172 -3.64 13.25 5.42
CA ASN A 172 -2.24 12.97 5.11
C ASN A 172 -1.81 13.60 3.78
N ILE A 173 -2.61 13.43 2.72
CA ILE A 173 -2.32 14.07 1.43
C ILE A 173 -2.37 15.60 1.57
N GLU A 174 -3.34 16.17 2.27
CA GLU A 174 -3.41 17.63 2.50
C GLU A 174 -2.16 18.15 3.22
N HIS A 175 -1.69 17.42 4.24
CA HIS A 175 -0.48 17.73 4.97
C HIS A 175 0.77 17.64 4.08
N ASP A 176 0.91 16.57 3.30
CA ASP A 176 2.03 16.38 2.37
C ASP A 176 2.11 17.53 1.36
N LEU A 177 0.98 17.91 0.76
CA LEU A 177 0.91 18.99 -0.22
C LEU A 177 1.35 20.34 0.35
N LYS A 178 1.00 20.63 1.61
CA LYS A 178 1.49 21.85 2.31
C LYS A 178 3.01 21.85 2.42
N SER A 179 3.61 20.69 2.71
CA SER A 179 5.07 20.56 2.82
C SER A 179 5.79 20.65 1.46
N LEU A 180 5.12 20.26 0.37
CA LEU A 180 5.66 20.25 -0.99
C LEU A 180 5.40 21.55 -1.77
N GLN A 181 4.75 22.54 -1.18
CA GLN A 181 4.31 23.76 -1.87
C GLN A 181 5.44 24.50 -2.60
N SER A 182 6.64 24.56 -2.02
CA SER A 182 7.80 25.19 -2.66
C SER A 182 8.20 24.46 -3.94
N LYS A 183 8.35 23.12 -3.89
CA LYS A 183 8.71 22.28 -5.03
C LYS A 183 7.63 22.30 -6.13
N ILE A 184 6.36 22.28 -5.75
CA ILE A 184 5.23 22.37 -6.68
C ILE A 184 5.30 23.67 -7.48
N SER A 185 5.57 24.80 -6.80
CA SER A 185 5.73 26.10 -7.45
C SER A 185 6.99 26.18 -8.30
N GLU A 186 8.12 25.67 -7.79
CA GLU A 186 9.43 25.66 -8.48
C GLU A 186 9.37 24.88 -9.80
N TYR A 187 8.75 23.70 -9.78
CA TYR A 187 8.65 22.82 -10.96
C TYR A 187 7.39 23.07 -11.81
N ALA A 188 6.60 24.10 -11.47
CA ALA A 188 5.37 24.46 -12.18
C ALA A 188 4.41 23.28 -12.39
N ILE A 189 4.24 22.43 -11.38
CA ILE A 189 3.40 21.22 -11.44
C ILE A 189 1.92 21.61 -11.56
N ASN A 190 1.21 20.98 -12.50
CA ASN A 190 -0.22 21.23 -12.70
C ASN A 190 -1.06 20.63 -11.58
N MET A 191 -1.61 21.48 -10.71
CA MET A 191 -2.40 21.07 -9.55
C MET A 191 -3.91 20.92 -9.84
N ASP A 192 -4.40 21.28 -11.03
CA ASP A 192 -5.84 21.28 -11.32
C ASP A 192 -6.49 19.88 -11.21
N PRO A 193 -5.91 18.80 -11.78
CA PRO A 193 -6.47 17.46 -11.66
C PRO A 193 -6.59 17.00 -10.21
N LEU A 194 -5.55 17.24 -9.41
CA LEU A 194 -5.51 16.90 -7.99
C LEU A 194 -6.50 17.73 -7.18
N ASN A 195 -6.56 19.05 -7.42
CA ASN A 195 -7.51 19.92 -6.75
C ASN A 195 -8.96 19.52 -7.02
N TYR A 196 -9.26 19.10 -8.26
CA TYR A 196 -10.58 18.55 -8.61
C TYR A 196 -10.87 17.24 -7.87
N ALA A 197 -9.91 16.29 -7.86
CA ALA A 197 -10.06 15.01 -7.16
C ALA A 197 -10.22 15.19 -5.64
N PHE A 198 -9.66 16.26 -5.07
CA PHE A 198 -9.75 16.57 -3.64
C PHE A 198 -11.11 17.13 -3.21
N GLN A 199 -11.84 17.81 -4.11
CA GLN A 199 -13.06 18.54 -3.75
C GLN A 199 -14.08 17.74 -2.91
N PRO A 200 -14.37 16.46 -3.21
CA PRO A 200 -15.33 15.68 -2.43
C PRO A 200 -14.92 15.45 -0.96
N PHE A 201 -13.61 15.55 -0.67
CA PHE A 201 -12.99 15.26 0.63
C PHE A 201 -12.64 16.53 1.43
N ARG A 202 -12.70 17.72 0.82
CA ARG A 202 -12.50 19.02 1.51
C ARG A 202 -13.71 19.43 2.34
N GLN A 203 -13.54 20.46 3.16
CA GLN A 203 -14.64 21.08 3.88
C GLN A 203 -15.76 21.50 2.92
N GLY A 204 -17.00 21.12 3.22
CA GLY A 204 -18.14 21.32 2.32
C GLY A 204 -18.29 20.24 1.23
N GLY A 205 -17.31 19.36 1.06
CA GLY A 205 -17.38 18.23 0.12
C GLY A 205 -18.40 17.16 0.54
N ARG A 206 -19.13 16.62 -0.44
CA ARG A 206 -20.22 15.65 -0.24
C ARG A 206 -19.77 14.41 0.55
N ILE A 207 -18.62 13.84 0.20
CA ILE A 207 -18.11 12.60 0.82
C ILE A 207 -17.65 12.89 2.25
N ARG A 208 -16.93 14.00 2.47
CA ARG A 208 -16.53 14.43 3.82
C ARG A 208 -17.73 14.67 4.73
N HIS A 209 -18.80 15.30 4.22
CA HIS A 209 -20.01 15.57 4.99
C HIS A 209 -20.76 14.26 5.34
N PHE A 210 -20.87 13.35 4.38
CA PHE A 210 -21.48 12.03 4.57
C PHE A 210 -20.82 11.24 5.69
N ALA A 211 -19.49 11.18 5.69
CA ALA A 211 -18.74 10.40 6.68
C ALA A 211 -18.62 11.08 8.07
N ASN A 212 -18.98 12.38 8.19
CA ASN A 212 -18.92 13.14 9.45
C ASN A 212 -20.28 13.26 10.15
N THR A 213 -21.34 12.78 9.51
CA THR A 213 -22.70 12.89 10.02
C THR A 213 -23.25 11.52 10.32
N ARG A 214 -23.85 11.37 11.52
CA ARG A 214 -24.50 10.11 11.91
C ARG A 214 -25.66 9.78 10.97
N ALA A 215 -26.39 10.78 10.49
CA ALA A 215 -27.45 10.62 9.50
C ALA A 215 -26.94 10.08 8.15
N GLY A 216 -25.68 10.36 7.78
CA GLY A 216 -25.07 9.82 6.56
C GLY A 216 -24.54 8.40 6.77
N SER A 217 -23.53 8.27 7.62
CA SER A 217 -22.65 7.09 7.72
C SER A 217 -22.91 6.20 8.94
N GLY A 218 -23.84 6.58 9.82
CA GLY A 218 -24.27 5.74 10.95
C GLY A 218 -23.12 5.36 11.87
N LEU A 219 -22.89 4.05 12.04
CA LEU A 219 -21.82 3.50 12.89
C LEU A 219 -20.41 3.87 12.42
N GLN A 220 -20.24 4.21 11.15
CA GLN A 220 -18.94 4.60 10.58
C GLN A 220 -18.71 6.12 10.62
N SER A 221 -19.64 6.88 11.20
CA SER A 221 -19.47 8.32 11.38
C SER A 221 -18.29 8.60 12.29
N ARG A 222 -17.42 9.55 11.89
CA ARG A 222 -16.30 10.03 12.73
C ARG A 222 -16.78 10.61 14.06
N HIS A 223 -17.97 11.19 14.06
CA HIS A 223 -18.58 11.80 15.23
C HIS A 223 -19.74 10.94 15.76
N GLY A 224 -19.91 10.94 17.08
CA GLY A 224 -21.02 10.29 17.77
C GLY A 224 -22.37 10.99 17.51
N ALA A 225 -23.23 11.06 18.53
CA ALA A 225 -24.50 11.78 18.41
C ALA A 225 -24.26 13.28 18.15
N ASN A 226 -24.64 13.77 16.97
CA ASN A 226 -24.62 15.19 16.62
C ASN A 226 -25.95 15.60 15.96
N SER A 227 -26.27 16.89 16.02
CA SER A 227 -27.44 17.50 15.39
C SER A 227 -27.23 17.84 13.91
N ASN A 228 -26.04 17.56 13.37
CA ASN A 228 -25.71 17.86 11.98
C ASN A 228 -26.50 16.94 11.04
N VAL A 229 -27.30 17.55 10.18
CA VAL A 229 -28.13 16.83 9.20
C VAL A 229 -27.35 16.70 7.89
N PHE A 230 -27.26 15.47 7.37
CA PHE A 230 -26.81 15.25 6.01
C PHE A 230 -27.93 15.61 5.04
N ASN A 231 -27.75 16.67 4.25
CA ASN A 231 -28.76 17.27 3.37
C ASN A 231 -28.49 17.05 1.86
N HIS A 232 -27.63 16.09 1.51
CA HIS A 232 -27.34 15.73 0.12
C HIS A 232 -27.84 14.33 -0.21
N SER A 233 -27.76 13.94 -1.49
CA SER A 233 -27.88 12.54 -1.88
C SER A 233 -26.74 11.73 -1.26
N LYS A 234 -27.10 10.59 -0.66
CA LYS A 234 -26.13 9.68 -0.05
C LYS A 234 -25.20 9.12 -1.14
N PRO A 235 -23.87 9.28 -1.01
CA PRO A 235 -22.95 8.64 -1.93
C PRO A 235 -23.03 7.11 -1.76
N THR A 236 -22.93 6.41 -2.87
CA THR A 236 -22.72 4.98 -2.93
C THR A 236 -21.30 4.64 -2.48
N ILE A 237 -21.09 3.38 -2.07
CA ILE A 237 -19.76 2.90 -1.70
C ILE A 237 -18.78 2.97 -2.89
N SER A 238 -19.25 2.69 -4.11
CA SER A 238 -18.42 2.83 -5.33
C SER A 238 -17.96 4.27 -5.51
N GLU A 239 -18.86 5.26 -5.39
CA GLU A 239 -18.48 6.67 -5.52
C GLU A 239 -17.40 7.10 -4.52
N ILE A 240 -17.39 6.51 -3.32
CA ILE A 240 -16.36 6.77 -2.31
C ILE A 240 -15.03 6.12 -2.71
N TYR A 241 -15.05 4.84 -3.12
CA TYR A 241 -13.84 4.16 -3.59
C TYR A 241 -13.24 4.83 -4.82
N ASP A 242 -14.05 5.11 -5.83
CA ASP A 242 -13.62 5.73 -7.09
C ASP A 242 -13.06 7.13 -6.84
N GLY A 243 -13.71 7.91 -5.97
CA GLY A 243 -13.21 9.22 -5.55
C GLY A 243 -11.87 9.13 -4.81
N LEU A 244 -11.72 8.17 -3.92
CA LEU A 244 -10.51 7.99 -3.11
C LEU A 244 -9.34 7.48 -3.98
N GLU A 245 -9.60 6.51 -4.85
CA GLU A 245 -8.62 6.00 -5.83
C GLU A 245 -8.14 7.11 -6.74
N LYS A 246 -9.06 7.95 -7.26
CA LYS A 246 -8.72 9.11 -8.07
C LYS A 246 -7.84 10.09 -7.28
N LEU A 247 -8.23 10.47 -6.06
CA LEU A 247 -7.46 11.37 -5.23
C LEU A 247 -6.02 10.87 -5.01
N ILE A 248 -5.86 9.60 -4.65
CA ILE A 248 -4.54 9.01 -4.41
C ILE A 248 -3.71 8.98 -5.71
N ASN A 249 -4.31 8.63 -6.85
CA ASN A 249 -3.61 8.58 -8.14
C ASN A 249 -3.14 9.95 -8.64
N GLU A 250 -3.96 11.00 -8.47
CA GLU A 250 -3.53 12.36 -8.80
C GLU A 250 -2.40 12.84 -7.88
N TRP A 251 -2.44 12.47 -6.58
CA TRP A 251 -1.35 12.77 -5.66
C TRP A 251 -0.07 12.02 -6.01
N ILE A 252 -0.15 10.72 -6.33
CA ILE A 252 1.00 9.95 -6.80
C ILE A 252 1.63 10.60 -8.03
N THR A 253 0.82 11.12 -8.95
CA THR A 253 1.32 11.81 -10.14
C THR A 253 2.19 13.01 -9.76
N VAL A 254 1.72 13.87 -8.85
CA VAL A 254 2.52 14.98 -8.30
C VAL A 254 3.82 14.49 -7.65
N LYS A 255 3.76 13.42 -6.85
CA LYS A 255 4.96 12.86 -6.18
C LYS A 255 6.00 12.36 -7.18
N LEU A 256 5.55 11.68 -8.24
CA LEU A 256 6.43 11.16 -9.28
C LEU A 256 7.03 12.28 -10.13
N GLU A 257 6.27 13.34 -10.44
CA GLU A 257 6.80 14.52 -11.14
C GLU A 257 7.90 15.21 -10.30
N ILE A 258 7.68 15.40 -9.00
CA ILE A 258 8.70 15.95 -8.10
C ILE A 258 9.95 15.07 -8.06
N LEU A 259 9.76 13.74 -7.98
CA LEU A 259 10.86 12.78 -7.98
C LEU A 259 11.67 12.87 -9.27
N GLU A 260 11.02 13.01 -10.42
CA GLU A 260 11.68 13.13 -11.72
C GLU A 260 12.53 14.40 -11.82
N HIS A 261 12.06 15.54 -11.30
CA HIS A 261 12.81 16.80 -11.27
C HIS A 261 14.02 16.77 -10.31
N ASN A 262 13.95 16.06 -9.17
CA ASN A 262 15.09 15.96 -8.26
C ASN A 262 16.26 15.13 -8.84
N HIS A 263 16.02 14.39 -9.93
CA HIS A 263 17.00 13.50 -10.57
C HIS A 263 17.37 13.92 -11.99
N THR A 264 16.94 15.10 -12.47
CA THR A 264 17.40 15.76 -13.70
C THR A 264 18.53 16.74 -13.41
#